data_AF-A0A975BVB9-F1
#
_entry.id   AF-A0A975BVB9-F1
#
_cell.length_a   1.000
_cell.length_b   1.000
_cell.length_c   1.000
_cell.angle_alpha   90.00
_cell.angle_beta   90.00
_cell.angle_gamma   90.00
#
_symmetry.space_group_name_H-M   'P 1'
#
loop_
_entity.id
_entity.type
_entity.pdbx_description
1 polymer ?
#
loop_
_entity_poly.entity_id
_entity_poly.type
_entity_poly.pdbx_seq_one_letter_code
_entity_poly.pdbx_strand_id
1 'polypeptide(L)' 'MKNKNDIIYSLNIEDIQTVAIQEFNRELTEDEIEKVRDLIGEKINWYDPIHESIIEKIVMGDVE' A
#
# COMPACT_ATOMS: atom_id res chain seq x y z
N MET A 1 4.58 -21.79 -8.94
CA MET A 1 3.21 -21.24 -9.03
C MET A 1 3.08 -20.21 -7.93
N LYS A 2 2.62 -19.00 -8.23
CA LYS A 2 2.31 -18.01 -7.17
C LYS A 2 1.07 -18.46 -6.40
N ASN A 3 1.05 -18.23 -5.08
CA ASN A 3 -0.12 -18.50 -4.26
C ASN A 3 -1.18 -17.42 -4.55
N LYS A 4 -2.47 -17.78 -4.47
CA LYS A 4 -3.56 -16.80 -4.59
C LYS A 4 -3.52 -15.74 -3.48
N ASN A 5 -2.82 -16.05 -2.38
CA ASN A 5 -2.68 -15.18 -1.22
C ASN A 5 -1.30 -14.50 -1.14
N ASP A 6 -0.50 -14.51 -2.22
CA ASP A 6 0.78 -13.80 -2.22
C ASP A 6 0.54 -12.29 -2.12
N ILE A 7 1.14 -11.67 -1.12
CA ILE A 7 1.10 -10.22 -0.92
C ILE A 7 2.11 -9.59 -1.88
N ILE A 8 1.63 -8.71 -2.78
CA ILE A 8 2.46 -8.01 -3.78
C ILE A 8 3.09 -6.74 -3.20
N TYR A 9 2.36 -6.06 -2.31
CA TYR A 9 2.80 -4.85 -1.62
C TYR A 9 2.13 -4.78 -0.23
N SER A 10 2.87 -4.30 0.77
CA SER A 10 2.38 -4.14 2.14
C SER A 10 3.01 -2.94 2.81
N LEU A 11 2.23 -2.27 3.65
CA LEU A 11 2.72 -1.36 4.68
C LEU A 11 2.64 -2.05 6.04
N ASN A 12 3.55 -1.70 6.93
CA ASN A 12 3.61 -2.21 8.30
C ASN A 12 3.60 -1.07 9.33
N ILE A 13 3.64 -1.42 10.62
CA ILE A 13 3.61 -0.44 11.72
C ILE A 13 4.88 0.43 11.76
N GLU A 14 6.04 -0.12 11.39
CA GLU A 14 7.29 0.64 11.33
C GLU A 14 7.25 1.70 10.23
N ASP A 15 6.61 1.43 9.09
CA ASP A 15 6.40 2.44 8.04
C ASP A 15 5.56 3.63 8.59
N ILE A 16 4.50 3.32 9.34
CA ILE A 16 3.66 4.33 10.00
C ILE A 16 4.49 5.14 11.01
N GLN A 17 5.27 4.47 11.87
CA GLN A 17 6.11 5.14 12.88
C GLN A 17 7.23 5.96 12.25
N THR A 18 7.81 5.50 11.14
CA THR A 18 8.86 6.23 10.41
C THR A 18 8.33 7.57 9.94
N VAL A 19 7.14 7.59 9.33
CA VAL A 19 6.51 8.86 8.91
C VAL A 19 6.15 9.71 10.13
N ALA A 20 5.64 9.11 11.21
CA ALA A 20 5.30 9.84 12.44
C ALA A 20 6.52 10.56 13.04
N ILE A 21 7.65 9.87 13.13
CA ILE A 21 8.91 10.42 13.65
C ILE A 21 9.46 11.49 12.71
N GLN A 22 9.48 11.24 11.39
CA GLN A 22 10.08 12.18 10.43
C GLN A 22 9.28 13.48 10.28
N GLU A 23 7.96 13.38 10.22
CA GLU A 23 7.09 14.53 9.92
C GLU A 23 6.54 15.22 11.19
N PHE A 24 6.40 14.47 12.29
CA PHE A 24 5.78 14.97 13.51
C PHE A 24 6.68 14.87 14.76
N ASN A 25 7.92 14.36 14.60
CA ASN A 25 8.93 14.25 15.66
C ASN A 25 8.42 13.54 16.93
N ARG A 26 7.55 12.54 16.77
CA ARG A 26 7.05 11.70 17.86
C ARG A 26 6.63 10.32 17.36
N GLU A 27 6.60 9.36 18.28
CA GLU A 27 5.94 8.08 18.07
C GLU A 27 4.42 8.20 18.26
N LEU A 28 3.68 7.36 17.52
CA LEU A 28 2.25 7.15 17.72
C LEU A 28 2.00 6.08 18.79
N THR A 29 0.91 6.23 19.53
CA THR A 29 0.43 5.15 20.41
C THR A 29 -0.26 4.05 19.61
N GLU A 30 -0.49 2.89 20.23
CA GLU A 30 -1.22 1.78 19.59
C GLU A 30 -2.62 2.21 19.08
N ASP A 31 -3.37 2.97 19.90
CA ASP A 31 -4.69 3.50 19.53
C ASP A 31 -4.64 4.47 18.34
N GLU A 32 -3.55 5.23 18.21
CA GLU A 32 -3.36 6.15 17.07
C GLU A 32 -2.95 5.39 15.81
N ILE A 33 -2.08 4.39 15.94
CA ILE A 33 -1.68 3.50 14.84
C ILE A 33 -2.93 2.82 14.25
N GLU A 34 -3.83 2.32 15.08
CA GLU A 34 -5.04 1.64 14.63
C GLU A 34 -5.92 2.56 13.77
N LYS A 35 -6.16 3.79 14.22
CA LYS A 35 -6.94 4.80 13.49
C LYS A 35 -6.28 5.17 12.16
N VAL A 36 -4.96 5.29 12.15
CA VAL A 36 -4.19 5.59 10.94
C VAL A 36 -4.25 4.42 9.96
N ARG A 37 -4.11 3.19 10.44
CA ARG A 37 -4.15 1.97 9.62
C ARG A 37 -5.49 1.83 8.88
N ASP A 38 -6.60 2.02 9.60
CA ASP A 38 -7.93 1.92 9.00
C ASP A 38 -8.13 2.98 7.91
N LEU A 39 -7.73 4.23 8.18
CA LEU A 39 -7.81 5.31 7.20
C LEU A 39 -6.88 5.11 6.00
N ILE A 40 -5.68 4.53 6.20
CA ILE A 40 -4.79 4.13 5.10
C ILE A 40 -5.48 3.08 4.22
N GLY A 41 -6.12 2.08 4.82
CA GLY A 41 -6.88 1.05 4.09
C GLY A 41 -7.98 1.62 3.20
N GLU A 42 -8.69 2.66 3.66
CA GLU A 42 -9.70 3.38 2.88
C GLU A 42 -9.11 4.23 1.74
N LYS A 43 -7.87 4.72 1.91
CA LYS A 43 -7.19 5.60 0.95
C LYS A 43 -6.32 4.86 -0.07
N ILE A 44 -5.84 3.66 0.25
CA ILE A 44 -5.04 2.85 -0.68
C ILE A 44 -5.95 2.41 -1.83
N ASN A 45 -5.74 3.03 -2.98
CA ASN A 45 -6.35 2.61 -4.22
C ASN A 45 -5.58 1.43 -4.80
N TRP A 46 -5.94 0.20 -4.38
CA TRP A 46 -5.28 -1.01 -4.86
C TRP A 46 -5.73 -1.44 -6.27
N TYR A 47 -6.93 -1.02 -6.69
CA TYR A 47 -7.53 -1.50 -7.95
C TYR A 47 -6.88 -0.84 -9.16
N ASP A 48 -6.79 0.49 -9.17
CA ASP A 48 -6.34 1.23 -10.35
C ASP A 48 -4.90 0.87 -10.76
N PRO A 49 -3.90 0.81 -9.86
CA PRO A 49 -2.53 0.43 -10.23
C PRO A 49 -2.43 -0.99 -10.80
N ILE A 50 -3.26 -1.92 -10.31
CA ILE A 50 -3.31 -3.29 -10.85
C ILE A 50 -3.92 -3.26 -12.25
N HIS A 51 -5.05 -2.57 -12.41
CA HIS A 51 -5.73 -2.44 -13.70
C HIS A 51 -4.83 -1.79 -14.76
N GLU A 52 -4.19 -0.68 -14.43
CA GLU A 52 -3.25 0.02 -15.29
C GLU A 52 -2.04 -0.86 -15.65
N SER A 53 -1.47 -1.58 -14.68
CA SER A 53 -0.35 -2.50 -14.94
C SER A 53 -0.74 -3.64 -15.89
N ILE A 54 -1.97 -4.16 -15.79
CA ILE A 54 -2.51 -5.17 -16.70
C ILE A 54 -2.69 -4.58 -18.10
N ILE A 55 -3.27 -3.37 -18.20
CA ILE A 55 -3.44 -2.70 -19.49
C ILE A 55 -2.09 -2.50 -20.16
N GLU A 56 -1.11 -1.91 -19.45
CA GLU A 56 0.18 -1.57 -20.03
C GLU A 56 0.97 -2.81 -20.45
N LYS A 57 1.03 -3.84 -19.60
CA LYS A 57 1.94 -4.99 -19.82
C LYS A 57 1.32 -6.18 -20.52
N ILE A 58 0.00 -6.29 -20.57
CA ILE A 58 -0.69 -7.46 -21.13
C ILE A 58 -1.62 -7.06 -22.28
N VAL A 59 -2.40 -5.98 -22.14
CA VAL A 59 -3.40 -5.61 -23.15
C VAL A 59 -2.83 -4.76 -24.27
N MET A 60 -1.99 -3.77 -23.92
CA MET A 60 -1.38 -2.81 -24.87
C MET A 60 0.10 -3.09 -25.16
N GLY A 61 0.71 -4.02 -24.42
CA GLY A 61 2.14 -4.34 -24.50
C GLY A 61 2.58 -5.12 -25.75
N ASP A 62 1.64 -5.58 -26.59
CA ASP A 62 1.91 -6.36 -27.81
C ASP A 62 1.84 -5.52 -29.11
N VAL A 63 1.78 -4.19 -29.01
CA VAL A 63 1.87 -3.29 -30.18
C VAL A 63 3.32 -2.85 -30.39
N GLU A 64 4.17 -3.81 -30.76
CA GLU A 64 5.46 -3.56 -31.44
C GLU A 64 5.56 -4.42 -32.72
#